data_AF-X6HX86-F1
#
_entry.id   AF-X6HX86-F1
#
_cell.length_a   1.000
_cell.length_b   1.000
_cell.length_c   1.000
_cell.angle_alpha   90.00
_cell.angle_beta   90.00
_cell.angle_gamma   90.00
#
_symmetry.space_group_name_H-M   'P 1'
#
loop_
_entity.id
_entity.type
_entity.pdbx_description
1 polymer ?
#
loop_
_entity_poly.entity_id
_entity_poly.type
_entity_poly.pdbx_seq_one_letter_code
_entity_poly.pdbx_strand_id
1 'polypeptide(L)'
;MTYAWFDIGDGRQVFRKVETSRPKRSHLSAPMVSTDTMPETQSMLDGKYYTSKSALRATYRHAGVEEVGNDPARLRRKPKPKIDRKAIKDTVQKAKARFDRGERSRTP
;
A
#
# COMPACT_ATOMS: atom_id res chain seq x y z
N MET A 1 1.72 13.17 8.56
CA MET A 1 2.13 11.77 8.73
C MET A 1 2.56 11.60 10.17
N THR A 2 1.96 10.67 10.91
CA THR A 2 2.16 10.56 12.36
C THR A 2 3.13 9.42 12.67
N TYR A 3 4.07 9.68 13.57
CA TYR A 3 5.06 8.72 14.04
C TYR A 3 4.89 8.56 15.55
N ALA A 4 5.12 7.36 16.05
CA ALA A 4 5.02 7.05 17.48
C ALA A 4 6.11 6.05 17.89
N TRP A 5 6.41 6.06 19.18
CA TRP A 5 7.22 5.03 19.82
C TRP A 5 6.36 3.80 20.06
N PHE A 6 6.81 2.66 19.57
CA PHE A 6 6.18 1.36 19.79
C PHE A 6 7.11 0.50 20.65
N ASP A 7 6.57 -0.04 21.73
CA ASP A 7 7.25 -1.07 22.51
C ASP A 7 7.17 -2.42 21.79
N ILE A 8 8.29 -3.14 21.70
CA ILE A 8 8.39 -4.46 21.06
C ILE A 8 8.37 -5.60 22.10
N GLY A 9 8.36 -5.29 23.41
CA GLY A 9 8.19 -6.29 24.48
C GLY A 9 9.47 -6.80 25.15
N ASP A 10 10.62 -6.18 24.88
CA ASP A 10 11.93 -6.51 25.49
C ASP A 10 12.61 -5.27 26.12
N GLY A 11 11.82 -4.29 26.55
CA GLY A 11 12.32 -2.98 27.02
C GLY A 11 12.90 -2.10 25.91
N ARG A 12 12.75 -2.50 24.65
CA ARG A 12 13.21 -1.78 23.46
C ARG A 12 12.05 -1.11 22.76
N GLN A 13 12.16 0.19 22.54
CA GLN A 13 11.21 0.97 21.76
C GLN A 13 11.74 1.27 20.37
N VAL A 14 10.85 1.26 19.37
CA VAL A 14 11.18 1.67 18.01
C VAL A 14 10.27 2.81 17.57
N PHE A 15 10.88 3.85 17.02
CA PHE A 15 10.15 4.93 16.38
C PHE A 15 9.72 4.47 14.98
N ARG A 16 8.43 4.23 14.80
CA ARG A 16 7.88 3.78 13.51
C ARG A 16 6.74 4.69 13.09
N LYS A 17 6.51 4.72 11.78
CA LYS A 17 5.31 5.34 11.21
C LYS A 17 4.09 4.60 11.74
N VAL A 18 3.14 5.33 12.34
CA VAL A 18 1.86 4.75 12.73
C VAL A 18 1.12 4.37 11.44
N GLU A 19 0.80 3.10 11.27
CA GLU A 19 0.03 2.62 10.13
C GLU A 19 -1.40 3.12 10.26
N THR A 20 -1.65 4.34 9.80
CA THR A 20 -2.99 4.91 9.64
C THR A 20 -3.63 4.33 8.38
N SER A 21 -3.71 3.01 8.25
CA SER A 21 -4.35 2.33 7.11
C SER A 21 -5.87 2.51 7.10
N ARG A 22 -6.40 3.51 7.82
CA ARG A 22 -7.78 3.91 7.71
C ARG A 22 -7.98 4.38 6.27
N PRO A 23 -8.84 3.73 5.47
CA PRO A 23 -9.11 4.18 4.12
C PRO A 23 -9.57 5.63 4.19
N LYS A 24 -9.09 6.45 3.25
CA LYS A 24 -9.40 7.88 3.20
C LYS A 24 -10.93 8.03 3.06
N ARG A 25 -11.61 8.37 4.17
CA ARG A 25 -13.06 8.62 4.18
C ARG A 25 -13.30 10.03 3.61
N SER A 26 -14.40 10.22 2.88
CA SER A 26 -14.83 11.54 2.46
C SER A 26 -15.11 12.42 3.69
N HIS A 27 -14.94 13.75 3.56
CA HIS A 27 -15.33 14.72 4.58
C HIS A 27 -16.86 14.86 4.72
N LEU A 28 -17.63 14.15 3.89
CA LEU A 28 -19.09 14.16 3.93
C LEU A 28 -19.58 13.30 5.09
N SER A 29 -20.52 13.82 5.86
CA SER A 29 -21.13 13.14 7.00
C SER A 29 -22.01 11.95 6.59
N ALA A 30 -22.56 11.99 5.38
CA ALA A 30 -23.42 10.94 4.81
C ALA A 30 -22.61 9.81 4.14
N PRO A 31 -23.13 8.57 4.14
CA PRO A 31 -22.54 7.47 3.39
C PRO A 31 -22.56 7.77 1.89
N MET A 32 -21.48 7.43 1.19
CA MET A 32 -21.45 7.47 -0.27
C MET A 32 -22.21 6.24 -0.80
N VAL A 33 -23.39 6.47 -1.36
CA VAL A 33 -24.20 5.40 -1.96
C VAL A 33 -23.87 5.31 -3.45
N SER A 34 -23.34 4.17 -3.89
CA SER A 34 -23.20 3.87 -5.32
C SER A 34 -24.41 3.07 -5.77
N THR A 35 -25.37 3.72 -6.45
CA THR A 35 -26.58 3.07 -6.99
C THR A 35 -26.21 2.16 -8.15
N ASP A 36 -26.97 1.09 -8.42
CA ASP A 36 -26.67 0.20 -9.55
C ASP A 36 -27.15 0.75 -10.90
N THR A 37 -28.08 1.70 -10.88
CA THR A 37 -28.64 2.33 -12.07
C THR A 37 -27.60 3.13 -12.85
N MET A 38 -27.69 3.05 -14.17
CA MET A 38 -26.92 3.84 -15.13
C MET A 38 -27.80 4.26 -16.32
N PRO A 39 -27.42 5.31 -17.06
CA PRO A 39 -28.04 5.61 -18.35
C PRO A 39 -27.99 4.40 -19.28
N GLU A 40 -28.96 4.29 -20.18
CA GLU A 40 -29.00 3.22 -21.18
C GLU A 40 -27.67 3.14 -21.93
N THR A 41 -26.94 2.05 -21.67
CA THR A 41 -25.61 1.85 -22.22
C THR A 41 -25.61 0.58 -23.03
N GLN A 42 -25.17 0.68 -24.29
CA GLN A 42 -25.01 -0.48 -25.13
C GLN A 42 -23.75 -1.26 -24.74
N SER A 43 -23.90 -2.55 -24.55
CA SER A 43 -22.81 -3.48 -24.32
C SER A 43 -22.05 -3.74 -25.62
N MET A 44 -20.72 -3.70 -25.55
CA MET A 44 -19.83 -3.98 -26.68
C MET A 44 -19.66 -5.47 -26.95
N LEU A 45 -20.08 -6.33 -26.01
CA LEU A 45 -19.97 -7.78 -26.13
C LEU A 45 -21.14 -8.38 -26.92
N ASP A 46 -22.37 -7.98 -26.58
CA ASP A 46 -23.61 -8.58 -27.08
C ASP A 46 -24.55 -7.58 -27.77
N GLY A 47 -24.18 -6.30 -27.83
CA GLY A 47 -24.97 -5.25 -28.50
C GLY A 47 -26.26 -4.85 -27.77
N LYS A 48 -26.55 -5.41 -26.60
CA LYS A 48 -27.78 -5.13 -25.84
C LYS A 48 -27.64 -3.88 -24.98
N TYR A 49 -28.75 -3.20 -24.75
CA TYR A 49 -28.82 -2.05 -23.84
C TYR A 49 -29.08 -2.50 -22.41
N TYR A 50 -28.30 -1.95 -21.47
CA TYR A 50 -28.43 -2.19 -20.04
C TYR A 50 -28.64 -0.88 -19.29
N THR A 51 -29.48 -0.92 -18.25
CA THR A 51 -29.69 0.16 -17.27
C THR A 51 -29.12 -0.16 -15.90
N SER A 52 -28.67 -1.41 -15.71
CA SER A 52 -28.03 -1.91 -14.48
C SER A 52 -26.55 -2.18 -14.74
N LYS A 53 -25.69 -1.58 -13.91
CA LYS A 53 -24.24 -1.78 -13.99
C LYS A 53 -23.88 -3.22 -13.64
N SER A 54 -24.53 -3.81 -12.64
CA SER A 54 -24.28 -5.18 -12.20
C SER A 54 -24.63 -6.20 -13.28
N ALA A 55 -25.74 -5.99 -14.01
CA ALA A 55 -26.13 -6.83 -15.15
C ALA A 55 -25.10 -6.76 -16.28
N LEU A 56 -24.68 -5.56 -16.68
CA LEU A 56 -23.65 -5.37 -17.70
C LEU A 56 -22.31 -6.03 -17.29
N ARG A 57 -21.90 -5.91 -16.03
CA ARG A 57 -20.67 -6.55 -15.53
C ARG A 57 -20.76 -8.08 -15.48
N ALA A 58 -21.94 -8.63 -15.30
CA ALA A 58 -22.12 -10.08 -15.30
C ALA A 58 -21.84 -10.66 -16.69
N THR A 59 -22.28 -9.98 -17.76
CA THR A 59 -22.02 -10.44 -19.13
C THR A 59 -20.54 -10.40 -19.49
N TYR A 60 -19.85 -9.29 -19.17
CA TYR A 60 -18.40 -9.18 -19.39
C TYR A 60 -17.60 -10.22 -18.60
N ARG A 61 -17.93 -10.45 -17.33
CA ARG A 61 -17.27 -11.49 -16.52
C ARG A 61 -17.50 -12.89 -17.07
N HIS A 62 -18.71 -13.19 -17.55
CA HIS A 62 -19.00 -14.48 -18.20
C HIS A 62 -18.17 -14.68 -19.47
N ALA A 63 -17.89 -13.60 -20.22
CA ALA A 63 -17.01 -13.64 -21.38
C ALA A 63 -15.51 -13.63 -21.04
N GLY A 64 -15.14 -13.69 -19.75
CA GLY A 64 -13.73 -13.68 -19.32
C GLY A 64 -13.06 -12.31 -19.38
N VAL A 65 -13.82 -11.23 -19.54
CA VAL A 65 -13.30 -9.86 -19.52
C VAL A 65 -13.18 -9.39 -18.06
N GLU A 66 -12.03 -8.81 -17.72
CA GLU A 66 -11.75 -8.24 -16.40
C GLU A 66 -11.88 -6.71 -16.42
N GLU A 67 -12.52 -6.14 -15.39
CA GLU A 67 -12.64 -4.69 -15.25
C GLU A 67 -11.31 -4.06 -14.83
N VAL A 68 -10.72 -3.28 -15.74
CA VAL A 68 -9.48 -2.54 -15.47
C VAL A 68 -9.69 -1.55 -14.33
N GLY A 69 -8.88 -1.66 -13.27
CA GLY A 69 -8.89 -0.76 -12.11
C GLY A 69 -9.41 -1.38 -10.81
N ASN A 70 -10.08 -2.53 -10.89
CA ASN A 70 -10.45 -3.37 -9.74
C ASN A 70 -9.50 -4.56 -9.52
N ASP A 71 -8.33 -4.54 -10.17
CA ASP A 71 -7.31 -5.57 -9.99
C ASP A 71 -6.82 -5.57 -8.52
N PRO A 72 -7.00 -6.67 -7.77
CA PRO A 72 -6.53 -6.78 -6.39
C PRO A 72 -4.99 -6.64 -6.29
N ALA A 73 -4.26 -6.87 -7.38
CA ALA A 73 -2.82 -6.63 -7.44
C ALA A 73 -2.45 -5.16 -7.26
N ARG A 74 -3.35 -4.21 -7.57
CA ARG A 74 -3.11 -2.77 -7.35
C ARG A 74 -2.95 -2.40 -5.87
N LEU A 75 -3.57 -3.17 -4.98
CA LEU A 75 -3.47 -2.99 -3.53
C LEU A 75 -2.31 -3.76 -2.91
N ARG A 76 -1.61 -4.62 -3.68
CA ARG A 76 -0.48 -5.40 -3.15
C ARG A 76 0.66 -4.46 -2.77
N ARG A 77 1.11 -4.56 -1.52
CA ARG A 77 2.33 -3.89 -1.06
C ARG A 77 3.50 -4.35 -1.94
N LYS A 78 4.25 -3.39 -2.47
CA LYS A 78 5.51 -3.69 -3.17
C LYS A 78 6.44 -4.47 -2.24
N PRO A 79 7.10 -5.53 -2.72
CA PRO A 79 8.04 -6.28 -1.90
C PRO A 79 9.17 -5.35 -1.45
N LYS A 80 9.47 -5.38 -0.15
CA LYS A 80 10.62 -4.62 0.38
C LYS A 80 11.91 -5.33 -0.07
N PRO A 81 12.95 -4.58 -0.46
CA PRO A 81 14.23 -5.19 -0.79
C PRO A 81 14.77 -5.96 0.42
N LYS A 82 15.41 -7.11 0.17
CA LYS A 82 16.01 -7.94 1.21
C LYS A 82 17.20 -7.18 1.80
N ILE A 83 17.19 -6.99 3.12
CA ILE A 83 18.27 -6.29 3.83
C ILE A 83 19.49 -7.22 3.91
N ASP A 84 20.64 -6.76 3.42
CA ASP A 84 21.91 -7.46 3.61
C ASP A 84 22.44 -7.20 5.02
N ARG A 85 22.19 -8.17 5.91
CA ARG A 85 22.62 -8.11 7.32
C ARG A 85 24.13 -8.16 7.47
N LYS A 86 24.85 -8.81 6.54
CA LYS A 86 26.31 -8.95 6.62
C LYS A 86 26.97 -7.61 6.35
N ALA A 87 26.58 -6.93 5.27
CA ALA A 87 27.10 -5.60 4.94
C ALA A 87 26.87 -4.59 6.07
N ILE A 88 25.68 -4.61 6.70
CA ILE A 88 25.39 -3.74 7.86
C ILE A 88 26.34 -4.06 9.02
N LYS A 89 26.50 -5.35 9.37
CA LYS A 89 27.37 -5.76 10.48
C LYS A 89 28.82 -5.37 10.23
N ASP A 90 29.32 -5.62 9.03
CA ASP A 90 30.69 -5.30 8.62
C ASP A 90 30.93 -3.78 8.68
N THR A 91 29.95 -2.98 8.24
CA THR A 91 30.01 -1.51 8.32
C THR A 91 30.04 -1.02 9.77
N VAL A 92 29.20 -1.58 10.64
CA VAL A 92 29.16 -1.23 12.06
C VAL A 92 30.46 -1.63 12.77
N GLN A 93 31.00 -2.83 12.49
CA GLN A 93 32.26 -3.28 13.05
C GLN A 93 33.43 -2.40 12.58
N LYS A 94 33.46 -2.04 11.30
CA LYS A 94 34.47 -1.13 10.75
C LYS A 94 34.41 0.24 11.41
N ALA A 95 33.21 0.79 11.59
CA ALA A 95 33.03 2.07 12.28
C ALA A 95 33.50 2.00 13.75
N LYS A 96 33.16 0.92 14.46
CA LYS A 96 33.64 0.69 15.84
C LYS A 96 35.17 0.61 15.91
N ALA A 97 35.80 -0.17 15.03
CA ALA A 97 37.26 -0.29 15.00
C ALA A 97 37.95 1.05 14.70
N ARG A 98 37.37 1.92 13.86
CA ARG A 98 37.88 3.29 13.65
C ARG A 98 37.80 4.14 14.91
N PHE A 99 36.65 4.09 15.59
CA PHE A 99 36.45 4.81 16.85
C PHE A 99 37.42 4.35 17.94
N ASP A 100 37.58 3.04 18.12
CA ASP A 100 38.49 2.46 19.12
C ASP A 100 39.96 2.79 18.83
N ARG A 101 40.34 2.95 17.54
CA ARG A 101 41.67 3.43 17.12
C ARG A 101 41.88 4.93 17.32
N GLY A 102 40.89 5.66 17.83
CA GLY A 102 40.99 7.10 18.07
C GLY A 102 40.82 7.96 16.81
N GLU A 103 40.45 7.38 15.67
CA GLU A 103 40.13 8.10 14.45
C GLU A 103 38.77 8.82 14.62
N ARG A 104 38.80 10.00 15.22
CA ARG A 104 37.64 10.88 15.34
C ARG A 104 37.65 11.85 14.16
N SER A 105 36.52 12.02 13.48
CA SER A 105 36.36 13.13 12.53
C SER A 105 36.41 14.42 13.34
N ARG A 106 37.57 15.07 13.42
CA ARG A 106 37.67 16.48 13.78
C ARG A 106 37.06 17.26 12.62
N THR A 107 35.75 17.43 12.65
CA THR A 107 35.11 18.46 11.81
C THR A 107 35.33 19.80 12.54
N PRO A 108 35.82 20.85 11.86
CA PRO A 108 35.74 22.21 12.39
C PRO A 108 34.29 22.67 12.57
#